data_AF-A0A9W9LPF8-F1
#
_entry.id   AF-A0A9W9LPF8-F1
#
_cell.length_a   1.000
_cell.length_b   1.000
_cell.length_c   1.000
_cell.angle_alpha   90.00
_cell.angle_beta   90.00
_cell.angle_gamma   90.00
#
_symmetry.space_group_name_H-M   'P 1'
#
loop_
_entity.id
_entity.type
_entity.pdbx_description
1 polymer ?
#
loop_
_entity_poly.entity_id
_entity_poly.type
_entity_poly.pdbx_seq_one_letter_code
_entity_poly.pdbx_strand_id
1 'polypeptide(L)'
;MDLSRSRHLMASDSDRMTFGIKASALNSRLQGLTQQLNTNVEDATLERIAALKKLACHVYLHCALHDGRPTDFMIKTHVREILKGILDLIEQNSASHVIWPLFVAAVELDPLDYELWSDPDTGAVTDGRKLVLDLLARIAKVSVSSVSRTRSVIEQVWQTRDFHLSKAAGSIRTPFHSLNDWEQNVVPLSDALSLV
;
A
#
# COMPACT_ATOMS: atom_id res chain seq x y z
N MET A 1 -7.48 -8.27 -11.71
CA MET A 1 -7.31 -8.44 -10.25
C MET A 1 -7.11 -9.92 -9.87
N ASP A 2 -7.06 -10.85 -10.83
CA ASP A 2 -7.05 -12.31 -10.56
C ASP A 2 -5.69 -12.98 -10.42
N LEU A 3 -4.57 -12.29 -10.70
CA LEU A 3 -3.26 -12.95 -10.70
C LEU A 3 -2.80 -13.32 -9.28
N SER A 4 -3.05 -12.47 -8.27
CA SER A 4 -2.78 -12.81 -6.87
C SER A 4 -3.60 -14.03 -6.45
N ARG A 5 -4.90 -14.05 -6.75
CA ARG A 5 -5.78 -15.20 -6.47
C ARG A 5 -5.35 -16.49 -7.18
N SER A 6 -4.71 -16.41 -8.35
CA SER A 6 -4.19 -17.61 -9.01
C SER A 6 -2.97 -18.23 -8.32
N ARG A 7 -2.30 -17.51 -7.41
CA ARG A 7 -1.07 -17.94 -6.74
C ARG A 7 -1.26 -19.14 -5.81
N HIS A 8 -2.43 -19.28 -5.19
CA HIS A 8 -2.74 -20.41 -4.31
C HIS A 8 -3.36 -21.61 -5.06
N LEU A 9 -3.75 -21.44 -6.33
CA LEU A 9 -4.25 -22.51 -7.20
C LEU A 9 -3.13 -23.28 -7.91
N MET A 10 -1.87 -22.93 -7.64
CA MET A 10 -0.69 -23.45 -8.33
C MET A 10 -0.28 -24.83 -7.81
N ALA A 11 -0.81 -25.88 -8.43
CA ALA A 11 -0.56 -27.25 -8.04
C ALA A 11 0.70 -27.84 -8.70
N SER A 12 1.12 -27.34 -9.87
CA SER A 12 2.26 -27.87 -10.63
C SER A 12 3.41 -26.86 -10.81
N ASP A 13 4.61 -27.36 -11.11
CA ASP A 13 5.78 -26.51 -11.43
C ASP A 13 5.57 -25.72 -12.74
N SER A 14 4.80 -26.27 -13.69
CA SER A 14 4.43 -25.58 -14.92
C SER A 14 3.52 -24.37 -14.65
N ASP A 15 2.57 -24.51 -13.72
CA ASP A 15 1.75 -23.39 -13.29
C ASP A 15 2.66 -22.32 -12.69
N ARG A 16 3.52 -22.70 -11.73
CA ARG A 16 4.45 -21.78 -11.02
C ARG A 16 5.30 -20.96 -11.99
N MET A 17 5.85 -21.61 -13.00
CA MET A 17 6.61 -20.94 -14.07
C MET A 17 5.73 -19.94 -14.84
N THR A 18 4.51 -20.33 -15.20
CA THR A 18 3.56 -19.46 -15.91
C THR A 18 3.19 -18.22 -15.09
N PHE A 19 2.97 -18.36 -13.79
CA PHE A 19 2.75 -17.21 -12.90
C PHE A 19 3.98 -16.31 -12.82
N GLY A 20 5.18 -16.90 -12.65
CA GLY A 20 6.43 -16.14 -12.61
C GLY A 20 6.62 -15.28 -13.86
N ILE A 21 6.35 -15.84 -15.05
CA ILE A 21 6.38 -15.11 -16.32
C ILE A 21 5.37 -13.96 -16.32
N LYS A 22 4.12 -14.21 -15.92
CA LYS A 22 3.06 -13.18 -15.88
C LYS A 22 3.37 -12.06 -14.87
N ALA A 23 3.85 -12.41 -13.69
CA ALA A 23 4.23 -11.46 -12.64
C ALA A 23 5.42 -10.60 -13.09
N SER A 24 6.46 -11.22 -13.68
CA SER A 24 7.60 -10.49 -14.24
C SER A 24 7.18 -9.55 -15.36
N ALA A 25 6.33 -10.00 -16.30
CA ALA A 25 5.84 -9.18 -17.38
C ALA A 25 5.05 -7.96 -16.87
N LEU A 26 4.27 -8.13 -15.80
CA LEU A 26 3.54 -7.04 -15.16
C LEU A 26 4.49 -6.02 -14.52
N ASN A 27 5.54 -6.48 -13.84
CA ASN A 27 6.55 -5.60 -13.24
C ASN A 27 7.32 -4.82 -14.33
N SER A 28 7.74 -5.48 -15.42
CA SER A 28 8.39 -4.81 -16.55
C SER A 28 7.49 -3.75 -17.20
N ARG A 29 6.19 -4.03 -17.34
CA ARG A 29 5.21 -3.05 -17.83
C ARG A 29 5.09 -1.86 -16.88
N LEU A 30 5.02 -2.09 -15.57
CA LEU A 30 4.98 -1.02 -14.58
C LEU A 30 6.24 -0.14 -14.67
N GLN A 31 7.43 -0.75 -14.79
CA GLN A 31 8.69 -0.01 -14.93
C GLN A 31 8.71 0.86 -16.19
N GLY A 32 8.16 0.36 -17.30
CA GLY A 32 8.05 1.09 -18.56
C GLY A 32 7.00 2.20 -18.60
N LEU A 33 6.09 2.29 -17.60
CA LEU A 33 5.13 3.39 -17.53
C LEU A 33 5.84 4.69 -17.14
N THR A 34 5.77 5.67 -18.04
CA THR A 34 6.24 7.04 -17.84
C THR A 34 5.10 8.00 -18.14
N GLN A 35 4.97 9.04 -17.32
CA GLN A 35 4.03 10.13 -17.60
C GLN A 35 4.61 10.96 -18.76
N GLN A 36 3.87 11.10 -19.86
CA GLN A 36 4.21 12.03 -20.93
C GLN A 36 3.58 13.39 -20.63
N LEU A 37 4.35 14.47 -20.79
CA LEU A 37 3.96 15.82 -20.42
C LEU A 37 4.18 16.81 -21.55
N ASN A 38 3.38 17.88 -21.52
CA ASN A 38 3.43 18.98 -22.49
C ASN A 38 3.77 20.30 -21.79
N THR A 39 5.04 20.47 -21.40
CA THR A 39 5.73 21.73 -21.03
C THR A 39 5.04 22.78 -20.12
N ASN A 40 4.05 22.45 -19.29
CA ASN A 40 3.33 23.40 -18.42
C ASN A 40 3.53 23.10 -16.91
N VAL A 41 3.34 24.06 -16.00
CA VAL A 41 3.57 23.86 -14.54
C VAL A 41 2.64 22.82 -13.90
N GLU A 42 1.43 22.62 -14.42
CA GLU A 42 0.55 21.49 -14.03
C GLU A 42 1.24 20.14 -14.24
N ASP A 43 2.18 20.06 -15.17
CA ASP A 43 2.92 18.84 -15.48
C ASP A 43 3.75 18.34 -14.31
N ALA A 44 4.35 19.23 -13.51
CA ALA A 44 5.20 18.84 -12.38
C ALA A 44 4.38 18.19 -11.23
N THR A 45 3.15 18.66 -11.01
CA THR A 45 2.26 18.04 -10.02
C THR A 45 1.73 16.70 -10.53
N LEU A 46 1.37 16.64 -11.82
CA LEU A 46 0.95 15.40 -12.48
C LEU A 46 2.07 14.34 -12.50
N GLU A 47 3.33 14.74 -12.70
CA GLU A 47 4.51 13.88 -12.56
C GLU A 47 4.60 13.27 -11.18
N ARG A 48 4.49 14.10 -10.13
CA ARG A 48 4.57 13.63 -8.74
C ARG A 48 3.43 12.67 -8.44
N ILE A 49 2.21 12.96 -8.87
CA ILE A 49 1.06 12.06 -8.74
C ILE A 49 1.31 10.74 -9.46
N ALA A 50 1.82 10.79 -10.70
CA ALA A 50 2.11 9.60 -11.50
C ALA A 50 3.22 8.74 -10.86
N ALA A 51 4.31 9.37 -10.41
CA ALA A 51 5.40 8.72 -9.71
C ALA A 51 4.91 8.06 -8.41
N LEU A 52 4.06 8.76 -7.64
CA LEU A 52 3.48 8.24 -6.41
C LEU A 52 2.57 7.04 -6.65
N LYS A 53 1.71 7.10 -7.68
CA LYS A 53 0.87 5.97 -8.10
C LYS A 53 1.71 4.78 -8.56
N LYS A 54 2.78 5.03 -9.33
CA LYS A 54 3.71 4.00 -9.78
C LYS A 54 4.41 3.32 -8.59
N LEU A 55 4.84 4.09 -7.59
CA LEU A 55 5.46 3.59 -6.37
C LEU A 55 4.48 2.74 -5.54
N ALA A 56 3.24 3.20 -5.37
CA ALA A 56 2.18 2.41 -4.72
C ALA A 56 1.90 1.10 -5.46
N CYS A 57 1.86 1.12 -6.79
CA CYS A 57 1.75 -0.10 -7.60
C CYS A 57 2.93 -1.06 -7.37
N HIS A 58 4.14 -0.54 -7.20
CA HIS A 58 5.32 -1.37 -6.93
C HIS A 58 5.17 -2.11 -5.59
N VAL A 59 4.82 -1.40 -4.53
CA VAL A 59 4.52 -1.99 -3.21
C VAL A 59 3.42 -3.05 -3.33
N TYR A 60 2.29 -2.68 -3.94
CA TYR A 60 1.16 -3.59 -4.13
C TYR A 60 1.56 -4.88 -4.86
N LEU A 61 2.28 -4.79 -5.97
CA LEU A 61 2.70 -5.98 -6.74
C LEU A 61 3.67 -6.85 -5.95
N HIS A 62 4.60 -6.25 -5.21
CA HIS A 62 5.52 -7.01 -4.37
C HIS A 62 4.80 -7.75 -3.24
N CYS A 63 3.88 -7.10 -2.53
CA CYS A 63 3.12 -7.75 -1.47
C CYS A 63 2.15 -8.81 -2.03
N ALA A 64 1.41 -8.47 -3.10
CA ALA A 64 0.37 -9.35 -3.64
C ALA A 64 0.92 -10.53 -4.45
N LEU A 65 2.05 -10.38 -5.16
CA LEU A 65 2.58 -11.42 -6.06
C LEU A 65 3.88 -12.07 -5.59
N HIS A 66 4.67 -11.38 -4.77
CA HIS A 66 6.03 -11.81 -4.40
C HIS A 66 6.21 -12.07 -2.89
N ASP A 67 5.12 -12.24 -2.14
CA ASP A 67 5.14 -12.49 -0.68
C ASP A 67 5.87 -11.38 0.11
N GLY A 68 5.90 -10.16 -0.43
CA GLY A 68 6.43 -8.99 0.28
C GLY A 68 5.64 -8.72 1.56
N ARG A 69 6.34 -8.34 2.62
CA ARG A 69 5.77 -8.12 3.96
C ARG A 69 5.98 -6.68 4.41
N PRO A 70 5.11 -6.16 5.29
CA PRO A 70 5.29 -4.84 5.91
C PRO A 70 6.66 -4.67 6.59
N THR A 71 7.25 -5.75 7.12
CA THR A 71 8.55 -5.73 7.79
C THR A 71 9.75 -5.65 6.85
N ASP A 72 9.56 -5.89 5.55
CA ASP A 72 10.64 -5.91 4.57
C ASP A 72 11.18 -4.49 4.35
N PHE A 73 12.51 -4.34 4.36
CA PHE A 73 13.16 -3.03 4.29
C PHE A 73 12.74 -2.20 3.07
N MET A 74 12.60 -2.84 1.90
CA MET A 74 12.19 -2.17 0.66
C MET A 74 10.75 -1.64 0.76
N ILE A 75 9.83 -2.46 1.30
CA ILE A 75 8.43 -2.06 1.51
C ILE A 75 8.36 -0.89 2.47
N LYS A 76 9.07 -0.94 3.59
CA LYS A 76 9.11 0.16 4.57
C LYS A 76 9.66 1.46 3.99
N THR A 77 10.68 1.37 3.15
CA THR A 77 11.27 2.53 2.48
C THR A 77 10.25 3.18 1.54
N HIS A 78 9.62 2.38 0.67
CA HIS A 78 8.63 2.89 -0.26
C HIS A 78 7.36 3.40 0.43
N VAL A 79 6.91 2.76 1.51
CA VAL A 79 5.79 3.25 2.31
C VAL A 79 6.08 4.64 2.88
N ARG A 80 7.28 4.88 3.42
CA ARG A 80 7.70 6.21 3.88
C ARG A 80 7.74 7.24 2.75
N GLU A 81 8.32 6.88 1.61
CA GLU A 81 8.36 7.73 0.41
C GLU A 81 6.95 8.09 -0.08
N ILE A 82 6.02 7.13 -0.06
CA ILE A 82 4.63 7.35 -0.42
C ILE A 82 3.98 8.33 0.56
N LEU A 83 4.08 8.10 1.87
CA LEU A 83 3.48 8.98 2.88
C LEU A 83 4.02 10.41 2.80
N LYS A 84 5.33 10.57 2.55
CA LYS A 84 5.95 11.88 2.34
C LYS A 84 5.39 12.57 1.09
N GLY A 85 5.32 11.87 -0.05
CA GLY A 85 4.75 12.42 -1.28
C GLY A 85 3.27 12.80 -1.14
N ILE A 86 2.51 12.07 -0.32
CA ILE A 86 1.11 12.40 -0.02
C ILE A 86 0.99 13.70 0.76
N LEU A 87 1.84 13.91 1.78
CA LEU A 87 1.87 15.17 2.53
C LEU A 87 2.10 16.36 1.60
N ASP A 88 3.14 16.29 0.76
CA ASP A 88 3.48 17.35 -0.19
C ASP A 88 2.31 17.66 -1.16
N LEU A 89 1.60 16.64 -1.64
CA LEU A 89 0.47 16.80 -2.57
C LEU A 89 -0.80 17.34 -1.88
N ILE A 90 -1.03 16.99 -0.61
CA ILE A 90 -2.16 17.54 0.16
C ILE A 90 -1.95 19.04 0.39
N GLU A 91 -0.72 19.47 0.67
CA GLU A 91 -0.36 20.89 0.79
C GLU A 91 -0.58 21.66 -0.53
N GLN A 92 -0.46 20.96 -1.67
CA GLN A 92 -0.74 21.49 -3.01
C GLN A 92 -2.21 21.33 -3.45
N ASN A 93 -3.14 21.06 -2.53
CA ASN A 93 -4.58 20.85 -2.79
C ASN A 93 -4.91 19.71 -3.78
N SER A 94 -4.01 18.73 -3.96
CA SER A 94 -4.19 17.59 -4.88
C SER A 94 -4.70 16.32 -4.18
N ALA A 95 -5.48 16.50 -3.10
CA ALA A 95 -5.93 15.43 -2.21
C ALA A 95 -6.83 14.35 -2.86
N SER A 96 -7.49 14.66 -3.97
CA SER A 96 -8.31 13.70 -4.73
C SER A 96 -7.50 12.60 -5.39
N HIS A 97 -6.20 12.81 -5.65
CA HIS A 97 -5.38 11.89 -6.44
C HIS A 97 -4.55 10.91 -5.61
N VAL A 98 -4.61 11.02 -4.28
CA VAL A 98 -3.71 10.31 -3.35
C VAL A 98 -4.39 9.18 -2.58
N ILE A 99 -5.69 8.94 -2.77
CA ILE A 99 -6.43 7.95 -1.95
C ILE A 99 -5.92 6.51 -2.16
N TRP A 100 -5.62 6.12 -3.39
CA TRP A 100 -5.05 4.80 -3.70
C TRP A 100 -3.64 4.65 -3.11
N PRO A 101 -2.67 5.56 -3.37
CA PRO A 101 -1.37 5.50 -2.70
C PRO A 101 -1.45 5.48 -1.18
N LEU A 102 -2.35 6.29 -0.58
CA LEU A 102 -2.55 6.31 0.87
C LEU A 102 -3.06 4.97 1.39
N PHE A 103 -4.03 4.36 0.69
CA PHE A 103 -4.53 3.04 1.05
C PHE A 103 -3.40 2.01 1.07
N VAL A 104 -2.62 1.91 -0.02
CA VAL A 104 -1.51 0.94 -0.11
C VAL A 104 -0.47 1.17 0.98
N ALA A 105 -0.03 2.42 1.19
CA ALA A 105 0.94 2.72 2.24
C ALA A 105 0.41 2.41 3.64
N ALA A 106 -0.85 2.76 3.90
CA ALA A 106 -1.50 2.51 5.19
C ALA A 106 -1.62 1.02 5.50
N VAL A 107 -2.09 0.22 4.54
CA VAL A 107 -2.22 -1.23 4.72
C VAL A 107 -0.89 -1.95 4.63
N GLU A 108 0.25 -1.30 4.39
CA GLU A 108 1.58 -1.92 4.40
C GLU A 108 2.52 -1.28 5.43
N LEU A 109 1.98 -0.53 6.40
CA LEU A 109 2.73 -0.09 7.57
C LEU A 109 3.23 -1.30 8.38
N ASP A 110 4.51 -1.29 8.74
CA ASP A 110 5.07 -2.23 9.71
C ASP A 110 4.49 -1.92 11.09
N PRO A 111 3.75 -2.85 11.71
CA PRO A 111 3.11 -2.63 13.01
C PRO A 111 4.11 -2.44 14.17
N LEU A 112 5.38 -2.76 13.96
CA LEU A 112 6.46 -2.62 14.95
C LEU A 112 7.40 -1.44 14.66
N ASP A 113 7.17 -0.71 13.56
CA ASP A 113 7.98 0.45 13.18
C ASP A 113 7.28 1.75 13.59
N TYR A 114 7.52 2.18 14.83
CA TYR A 114 6.89 3.36 15.41
C TYR A 114 7.51 4.69 14.93
N GLU A 115 8.66 4.65 14.26
CA GLU A 115 9.42 5.83 13.82
C GLU A 115 9.31 6.02 12.30
N LEU A 116 8.09 6.26 11.83
CA LEU A 116 7.80 6.36 10.40
C LEU A 116 8.06 7.75 9.82
N TRP A 117 7.85 8.81 10.61
CA TRP A 117 8.06 10.18 10.16
C TRP A 117 8.58 11.05 11.29
N SER A 118 9.58 11.88 11.01
CA SER A 118 10.01 12.96 11.88
C SER A 118 9.60 14.27 11.26
N ASP A 119 8.86 15.07 12.02
CA ASP A 119 8.43 16.39 11.61
C ASP A 119 9.65 17.27 11.27
N PRO A 120 9.73 17.86 10.06
CA PRO A 120 10.89 18.65 9.66
C PRO A 120 11.11 19.90 10.52
N ASP A 121 10.03 20.48 11.05
CA ASP A 121 10.06 21.76 11.76
C ASP A 121 10.28 21.57 13.27
N THR A 122 9.73 20.50 13.84
CA THR A 122 9.74 20.21 15.28
C THR A 122 10.64 19.04 15.66
N GLY A 123 11.08 18.23 14.68
CA GLY A 123 11.84 17.00 14.90
C GLY A 123 11.02 15.89 15.56
N ALA A 124 9.72 16.10 15.78
CA ALA A 124 8.88 15.17 16.52
C ALA A 124 8.61 13.90 15.70
N VAL A 125 8.92 12.75 16.29
CA VAL A 125 8.62 11.45 15.70
C VAL A 125 7.12 11.18 15.82
N THR A 126 6.50 10.84 14.70
CA THR A 126 5.07 10.52 14.61
C THR A 126 4.89 9.07 14.18
N ASP A 127 4.06 8.37 14.96
CA ASP A 127 3.57 7.05 14.63
C ASP A 127 2.87 7.04 13.25
N GLY A 128 3.20 6.06 12.41
CA GLY A 128 2.68 6.06 11.03
C GLY A 128 1.19 5.85 10.93
N ARG A 129 0.56 5.10 11.85
CA ARG A 129 -0.90 4.94 11.85
C ARG A 129 -1.57 6.26 12.22
N LYS A 130 -1.04 6.97 13.22
CA LYS A 130 -1.49 8.33 13.56
C LYS A 130 -1.40 9.26 12.34
N LEU A 131 -0.24 9.27 11.64
CA LEU A 131 -0.05 10.07 10.43
C LEU A 131 -1.11 9.73 9.36
N VAL A 132 -1.35 8.45 9.07
CA VAL A 132 -2.36 8.02 8.11
C VAL A 132 -3.76 8.51 8.49
N LEU A 133 -4.16 8.39 9.77
CA LEU A 133 -5.47 8.83 10.23
C LEU A 133 -5.64 10.35 10.10
N ASP A 134 -4.58 11.12 10.38
CA ASP A 134 -4.57 12.57 10.20
C ASP A 134 -4.67 12.95 8.71
N LEU A 135 -3.98 12.23 7.82
CA LEU A 135 -4.09 12.42 6.36
C LEU A 135 -5.50 12.11 5.85
N LEU A 136 -6.10 11.00 6.27
CA LEU A 136 -7.48 10.65 5.93
C LEU A 136 -8.46 11.73 6.39
N ALA A 137 -8.27 12.28 7.60
CA ALA A 137 -9.10 13.37 8.11
C ALA A 137 -8.97 14.65 7.28
N ARG A 138 -7.77 14.95 6.75
CA ARG A 138 -7.56 16.07 5.83
C ARG A 138 -8.25 15.84 4.49
N ILE A 139 -8.12 14.65 3.90
CA ILE A 139 -8.76 14.31 2.62
C ILE A 139 -10.30 14.28 2.74
N ALA A 140 -10.84 13.83 3.88
CA ALA A 140 -12.28 13.79 4.13
C ALA A 140 -12.95 15.17 4.05
N LYS A 141 -12.21 16.26 4.25
CA LYS A 141 -12.73 17.64 4.12
C LYS A 141 -13.10 17.99 2.68
N VAL A 142 -12.54 17.30 1.69
CA VAL A 142 -12.76 17.56 0.25
C VAL A 142 -13.49 16.42 -0.47
N SER A 143 -13.50 15.20 0.07
CA SER A 143 -14.23 14.06 -0.49
C SER A 143 -14.67 13.09 0.62
N VAL A 144 -15.98 12.95 0.84
CA VAL A 144 -16.51 12.36 2.09
C VAL A 144 -16.83 10.86 1.99
N SER A 145 -17.42 10.42 0.87
CA SER A 145 -18.03 9.08 0.78
C SER A 145 -17.01 7.95 0.57
N SER A 146 -15.95 8.17 -0.21
CA SER A 146 -14.91 7.16 -0.43
C SER A 146 -13.96 7.04 0.77
N VAL A 147 -13.62 8.15 1.42
CA VAL A 147 -12.61 8.20 2.49
C VAL A 147 -13.05 7.46 3.75
N SER A 148 -14.32 7.57 4.14
CA SER A 148 -14.84 6.89 5.35
C SER A 148 -14.76 5.36 5.22
N ARG A 149 -15.06 4.83 4.03
CA ARG A 149 -14.95 3.40 3.74
C ARG A 149 -13.49 2.95 3.71
N THR A 150 -12.62 3.70 3.02
CA THR A 150 -11.18 3.43 2.97
C THR A 150 -10.57 3.38 4.38
N ARG A 151 -10.90 4.36 5.24
CA ARG A 151 -10.48 4.37 6.65
C ARG A 151 -10.90 3.11 7.39
N SER A 152 -12.18 2.75 7.27
CA SER A 152 -12.74 1.59 7.97
C SER A 152 -12.03 0.29 7.56
N VAL A 153 -11.64 0.15 6.29
CA VAL A 153 -10.89 -1.03 5.84
C VAL A 153 -9.46 -1.01 6.38
N ILE A 154 -8.76 0.13 6.32
CA ILE A 154 -7.41 0.27 6.86
C ILE A 154 -7.36 -0.11 8.35
N GLU A 155 -8.29 0.40 9.15
CA GLU A 155 -8.37 0.11 10.58
C GLU A 155 -8.61 -1.39 10.84
N GLN A 156 -9.46 -2.04 10.05
CA GLN A 156 -9.70 -3.49 10.15
C GLN A 156 -8.48 -4.32 9.74
N VAL A 157 -7.71 -3.91 8.72
CA VAL A 157 -6.45 -4.57 8.35
C VAL A 157 -5.47 -4.51 9.52
N TRP A 158 -5.31 -3.32 10.12
CA TRP A 158 -4.43 -3.13 11.28
C TRP A 158 -4.85 -4.00 12.46
N GLN A 159 -6.13 -3.99 12.83
CA GLN A 159 -6.67 -4.82 13.91
C GLN A 159 -6.45 -6.31 13.67
N THR A 160 -6.65 -6.78 12.43
CA THR A 160 -6.46 -8.18 12.06
C THR A 160 -4.99 -8.59 12.20
N ARG A 161 -4.06 -7.76 11.74
CA ARG A 161 -2.62 -8.02 11.90
C ARG A 161 -2.18 -7.98 13.36
N ASP A 162 -2.66 -7.03 14.14
CA ASP A 162 -2.33 -6.94 15.58
C ASP A 162 -2.82 -8.18 16.33
N PHE A 163 -4.03 -8.67 16.00
CA PHE A 163 -4.55 -9.92 16.54
C PHE A 163 -3.68 -11.11 16.16
N HIS A 164 -3.26 -11.22 14.88
CA HIS A 164 -2.35 -12.29 14.44
C HIS A 164 -0.99 -12.24 15.14
N LEU A 165 -0.41 -11.05 15.34
CA LEU A 165 0.85 -10.88 16.06
C LEU A 165 0.75 -11.30 17.52
N SER A 166 -0.33 -10.90 18.20
CA SER A 166 -0.56 -11.30 19.61
C SER A 166 -0.74 -12.81 19.76
N LYS A 167 -1.40 -13.49 18.80
CA LYS A 167 -1.57 -14.94 18.78
C LYS A 167 -0.26 -15.68 18.47
N ALA A 168 0.55 -15.14 17.55
CA ALA A 168 1.86 -15.72 17.19
C ALA A 168 2.85 -15.66 18.35
N ALA A 169 2.76 -14.66 19.24
CA ALA A 169 3.57 -14.56 20.44
C ALA A 169 3.25 -15.66 21.50
N GLY A 170 2.07 -16.29 21.43
CA GLY A 170 1.58 -17.26 22.41
C GLY A 170 1.38 -18.70 21.92
N SER A 171 1.63 -19.01 20.64
CA SER A 171 1.34 -20.33 20.05
C SER A 171 2.49 -20.85 19.20
N ILE A 172 2.79 -22.15 19.33
CA ILE A 172 3.60 -22.89 18.34
C ILE A 172 2.87 -22.77 16.99
N ARG A 173 3.60 -22.33 15.97
CA ARG A 173 3.10 -22.07 14.61
C ARG A 173 2.38 -23.30 14.06
N THR A 174 1.06 -23.31 14.12
CA THR A 174 0.27 -24.15 13.21
C THR A 174 0.44 -23.58 11.80
N PRO A 175 0.77 -24.40 10.78
CA PRO A 175 1.03 -23.92 9.44
C PRO A 175 -0.29 -23.51 8.78
N PHE A 176 -0.78 -22.31 9.08
CA PHE A 176 -1.92 -21.75 8.38
C PHE A 176 -1.45 -21.15 7.05
N HIS A 177 -1.64 -21.97 6.02
CA HIS A 177 -2.02 -21.65 4.64
C HIS A 177 -1.01 -20.95 3.72
N SER A 178 -1.05 -21.41 2.47
CA SER A 178 -0.32 -20.94 1.29
C SER A 178 -0.48 -19.45 0.93
N LEU A 179 -1.18 -18.66 1.75
CA LEU A 179 -1.51 -17.26 1.47
C LEU A 179 -0.41 -16.33 1.98
N ASN A 180 -0.17 -15.24 1.25
CA ASN A 180 0.77 -14.20 1.66
C ASN A 180 0.07 -13.21 2.59
N ASP A 181 0.85 -12.30 3.19
CA ASP A 181 0.31 -11.31 4.13
C ASP A 181 -0.82 -10.47 3.50
N TRP A 182 -0.65 -10.03 2.25
CA TRP A 182 -1.65 -9.25 1.51
C TRP A 182 -2.96 -10.02 1.33
N GLU A 183 -2.90 -11.28 0.89
CA GLU A 183 -4.05 -12.16 0.71
C GLU A 183 -4.75 -12.49 2.03
N GLN A 184 -3.99 -12.60 3.12
CA GLN A 184 -4.53 -12.94 4.43
C GLN A 184 -5.21 -11.74 5.10
N ASN A 185 -4.61 -10.56 5.03
CA ASN A 185 -5.03 -9.41 5.83
C ASN A 185 -5.75 -8.32 5.02
N VAL A 186 -5.42 -8.13 3.74
CA VAL A 186 -5.92 -7.00 2.93
C VAL A 186 -7.07 -7.40 2.01
N VAL A 187 -6.88 -8.45 1.19
CA VAL A 187 -7.87 -8.89 0.19
C VAL A 187 -9.28 -9.10 0.76
N PRO A 188 -9.47 -9.80 1.89
CA PRO A 188 -10.81 -10.09 2.43
C PRO A 188 -11.62 -8.84 2.79
N LEU A 189 -10.94 -7.71 3.03
CA LEU A 189 -11.54 -6.46 3.46
C LEU A 189 -11.63 -5.44 2.33
N SER A 190 -10.83 -5.60 1.27
CA SER A 190 -10.68 -4.61 0.20
C SER A 190 -11.59 -4.84 -1.03
N ASP A 191 -12.23 -6.00 -1.16
CA ASP A 191 -12.98 -6.37 -2.37
C ASP A 191 -14.13 -5.41 -2.74
N ALA A 192 -14.65 -4.64 -1.77
CA ALA A 192 -15.70 -3.64 -1.97
C ALA A 192 -15.19 -2.19 -2.09
N LEU A 193 -13.87 -1.99 -2.10
CA LEU A 193 -13.27 -0.65 -2.24
C LEU A 193 -13.15 -0.27 -3.71
N SER A 194 -13.81 0.84 -4.08
CA SER A 194 -13.53 1.54 -5.33
C SER A 194 -12.53 2.65 -5.02
N LEU A 195 -11.26 2.36 -5.25
CA LEU A 195 -10.13 3.28 -5.05
C LEU A 195 -9.84 3.95 -6.40
N VAL A 196 -10.72 4.88 -6.81
CA VAL A 196 -10.63 5.63 -8.07
C VAL A 196 -9.92 6.96 -7.82
#